data_AF-F3GNN0-F1
#
_entry.id   AF-F3GNN0-F1
#
_cell.length_a   1.000
_cell.length_b   1.000
_cell.length_c   1.000
_cell.angle_alpha   90.00
_cell.angle_beta   90.00
_cell.angle_gamma   90.00
#
_symmetry.space_group_name_H-M   'P 1'
#
loop_
_entity.id
_entity.type
_entity.pdbx_description
1 polymer ?
#
loop_
_entity_poly.entity_id
_entity_poly.type
_entity_poly.pdbx_seq_one_letter_code
_entity_poly.pdbx_strand_id
1 'polypeptide(L)'
;IGLGAYLARAGYDVWIPEMRGHGLSARNLSYRSNCVADYARFDLPAIAAFVVEQSGQIPHWIGHSLGGTSLAAALGGQYLGADT
;
A
#
# COMPACT_ATOMS: atom_id res chain seq x y z
N ILE A 1 -7.56 17.23 12.26
CA ILE A 1 -8.13 16.10 11.47
C ILE A 1 -7.05 15.62 10.52
N GLY A 2 -6.78 14.31 10.43
CA GLY A 2 -5.80 13.75 9.50
C GLY A 2 -6.39 13.52 8.10
N LEU A 3 -5.53 13.36 7.09
CA LEU A 3 -5.95 13.22 5.68
C LEU A 3 -6.98 12.10 5.46
N GLY A 4 -6.76 10.91 6.02
CA GLY A 4 -7.69 9.78 5.85
C GLY A 4 -9.09 10.07 6.41
N ALA A 5 -9.17 10.64 7.61
CA ALA A 5 -10.46 11.01 8.22
C ALA A 5 -11.17 12.14 7.45
N TYR A 6 -10.41 13.05 6.85
CA TYR A 6 -10.97 14.08 5.97
C TYR A 6 -11.57 13.46 4.70
N LEU A 7 -10.85 12.56 4.02
CA LEU A 7 -11.32 11.88 2.81
C LEU A 7 -12.55 11.00 3.08
N ALA A 8 -12.57 10.27 4.19
CA ALA A 8 -13.74 9.47 4.57
C ALA A 8 -15.00 10.35 4.76
N ARG A 9 -14.87 11.53 5.37
CA ARG A 9 -15.97 12.50 5.51
C ARG A 9 -16.41 13.12 4.19
N ALA A 10 -15.52 13.17 3.22
CA ALA A 10 -15.83 13.62 1.86
C ALA A 10 -16.49 12.53 1.00
N GLY A 11 -16.70 11.31 1.53
CA GLY A 11 -17.41 10.22 0.86
C GLY A 11 -16.52 9.22 0.12
N TYR A 12 -15.19 9.28 0.31
CA TYR A 12 -14.28 8.27 -0.25
C TYR A 12 -14.23 7.01 0.63
N ASP A 13 -14.08 5.85 -0.01
CA ASP A 13 -13.69 4.61 0.66
C ASP A 13 -12.16 4.64 0.92
N VAL A 14 -11.76 4.66 2.20
CA VAL A 14 -10.38 4.95 2.61
C VAL A 14 -9.75 3.73 3.25
N TRP A 15 -8.66 3.25 2.63
CA TRP A 15 -7.85 2.14 3.11
C TRP A 15 -6.50 2.62 3.63
N ILE A 16 -6.10 2.15 4.82
CA ILE A 16 -4.80 2.48 5.44
C ILE A 16 -4.05 1.16 5.72
N PRO A 17 -3.16 0.72 4.83
CA PRO A 17 -2.43 -0.54 5.01
C PRO A 17 -1.25 -0.39 5.97
N GLU A 18 -0.94 -1.48 6.69
CA GLU A 18 0.29 -1.63 7.46
C GLU A 18 1.28 -2.54 6.74
N MET A 19 2.53 -2.08 6.59
CA MET A 19 3.58 -2.85 5.91
C MET A 19 4.06 -4.02 6.76
N ARG A 20 4.69 -5.02 6.12
CA ARG A 20 5.28 -6.16 6.84
C ARG A 20 6.15 -5.72 8.02
N GLY A 21 5.98 -6.39 9.15
CA GLY A 21 6.68 -6.11 10.40
C GLY A 21 6.13 -4.93 11.22
N HIS A 22 5.03 -4.30 10.81
CA HIS A 22 4.38 -3.21 11.55
C HIS A 22 2.98 -3.60 12.02
N GLY A 23 2.59 -3.13 13.21
CA GLY A 23 1.24 -3.26 13.76
C GLY A 23 0.68 -4.68 13.65
N LEU A 24 -0.46 -4.81 12.97
CA LEU A 24 -1.17 -6.07 12.73
C LEU A 24 -0.55 -6.89 11.58
N SER A 25 0.33 -6.29 10.78
CA SER A 25 1.14 -6.96 9.75
C SER A 25 2.47 -7.50 10.32
N ALA A 26 2.48 -8.00 11.56
CA ALA A 26 3.69 -8.41 12.28
C ALA A 26 4.46 -9.58 11.64
N ARG A 27 3.83 -10.34 10.73
CA ARG A 27 4.49 -11.44 10.01
C ARG A 27 5.52 -10.88 9.04
N ASN A 28 6.79 -10.98 9.41
CA ASN A 28 7.92 -10.72 8.54
C ASN A 28 8.97 -11.82 8.72
N LEU A 29 9.12 -12.67 7.70
CA LEU A 29 10.06 -13.81 7.73
C LEU A 29 11.53 -13.36 7.79
N SER A 30 11.81 -12.13 7.37
CA SER A 30 13.18 -11.61 7.20
C SER A 30 13.29 -10.18 7.73
N TYR A 31 12.82 -9.94 8.96
CA TYR A 31 12.77 -8.60 9.55
C TYR A 31 14.11 -7.85 9.52
N ARG A 32 15.23 -8.54 9.74
CA ARG A 32 16.59 -7.95 9.74
C ARG A 32 17.04 -7.46 8.38
N SER A 33 16.51 -8.00 7.30
CA SER A 33 16.87 -7.64 5.92
C SER A 33 15.71 -6.96 5.18
N ASN A 34 14.72 -6.46 5.93
CA ASN A 34 13.54 -5.84 5.36
C ASN A 34 13.93 -4.60 4.55
N CYS A 35 13.44 -4.49 3.32
CA CYS A 35 13.83 -3.40 2.42
C CYS A 35 12.65 -2.87 1.60
N VAL A 36 12.80 -1.65 1.08
CA VAL A 36 11.76 -0.99 0.27
C VAL A 36 11.41 -1.79 -0.98
N ALA A 37 12.39 -2.47 -1.57
CA ALA A 37 12.16 -3.30 -2.74
C ALA A 37 11.16 -4.43 -2.45
N ASP A 38 11.15 -4.97 -1.23
CA ASP A 38 10.17 -5.99 -0.84
C ASP A 38 8.76 -5.41 -0.67
N TYR A 39 8.64 -4.18 -0.15
CA TYR A 39 7.35 -3.49 -0.08
C TYR A 39 6.80 -3.26 -1.48
N ALA A 40 7.65 -2.81 -2.40
CA ALA A 40 7.27 -2.56 -3.78
C ALA A 40 6.89 -3.84 -4.53
N ARG A 41 7.67 -4.91 -4.36
CA ARG A 41 7.51 -6.16 -5.12
C ARG A 41 6.39 -7.05 -4.60
N PHE A 42 6.11 -7.02 -3.31
CA PHE A 42 5.24 -8.01 -2.67
C PHE A 42 4.09 -7.38 -1.88
N ASP A 43 4.33 -6.34 -1.10
CA ASP A 43 3.29 -5.80 -0.21
C ASP A 43 2.27 -4.98 -1.00
N LEU A 44 2.74 -4.02 -1.79
CA LEU A 44 1.86 -3.12 -2.55
C LEU A 44 0.95 -3.88 -3.54
N PRO A 45 1.43 -4.86 -4.32
CA PRO A 45 0.56 -5.64 -5.21
C PRO A 45 -0.46 -6.50 -4.45
N ALA A 46 -0.09 -7.06 -3.29
CA ALA A 46 -1.01 -7.83 -2.47
C ALA A 46 -2.11 -6.93 -1.85
N ILE A 47 -1.74 -5.74 -1.40
CA ILE A 47 -2.70 -4.74 -0.91
C ILE A 47 -3.62 -4.28 -2.05
N ALA A 48 -3.07 -3.97 -3.22
CA ALA A 48 -3.85 -3.62 -4.41
C ALA A 48 -4.91 -4.68 -4.73
N ALA A 49 -4.47 -5.93 -4.90
CA ALA A 49 -5.36 -7.04 -5.23
C ALA A 49 -6.48 -7.20 -4.20
N PHE A 50 -6.15 -7.08 -2.91
CA PHE A 50 -7.14 -7.15 -1.84
C PHE A 50 -8.13 -5.98 -1.89
N VAL A 51 -7.68 -4.74 -2.07
CA VAL A 51 -8.58 -3.58 -2.17
C VAL A 51 -9.48 -3.69 -3.39
N VAL A 52 -8.96 -4.12 -4.55
CA VAL A 52 -9.73 -4.38 -5.76
C VAL A 52 -10.77 -5.48 -5.53
N GLU A 53 -10.39 -6.59 -4.88
CA GLU A 53 -11.30 -7.68 -4.54
C GLU A 53 -12.46 -7.21 -3.65
N GLN A 54 -12.17 -6.39 -2.63
CA GLN A 54 -13.17 -5.93 -1.67
C GLN A 54 -14.06 -4.80 -2.20
N SER A 55 -13.49 -3.88 -2.99
CA SER A 55 -14.19 -2.65 -3.42
C SER A 55 -14.72 -2.71 -4.85
N GLY A 56 -14.22 -3.63 -5.68
CA GLY A 56 -14.49 -3.66 -7.12
C GLY A 56 -13.88 -2.50 -7.91
N GLN A 57 -12.96 -1.73 -7.31
CA GLN A 57 -12.39 -0.51 -7.88
C GLN A 57 -10.86 -0.51 -7.81
N ILE A 58 -10.23 0.13 -8.80
CA ILE A 58 -8.78 0.37 -8.81
C ILE A 58 -8.45 1.52 -7.83
N PRO A 59 -7.56 1.31 -6.86
CA PRO A 59 -7.28 2.30 -5.82
C PRO A 59 -6.48 3.51 -6.32
N HIS A 60 -6.76 4.67 -5.75
CA HIS A 60 -5.88 5.83 -5.83
C HIS A 60 -4.83 5.77 -4.72
N TRP A 61 -3.55 5.69 -5.10
CA TRP A 61 -2.44 5.58 -4.16
C TRP A 61 -1.93 6.93 -3.67
N ILE A 62 -1.78 7.07 -2.35
CA ILE A 62 -1.15 8.23 -1.70
C ILE A 62 -0.05 7.73 -0.77
N GLY A 63 1.19 8.18 -1.00
CA GLY A 63 2.35 7.79 -0.19
C GLY A 63 3.10 8.99 0.37
N HIS A 64 3.48 8.92 1.64
CA HIS A 64 4.34 9.92 2.30
C HIS A 64 5.68 9.30 2.68
N SER A 65 6.78 10.05 2.48
CA SER A 65 8.15 9.62 2.80
C SER A 65 8.47 8.21 2.24
N LEU A 66 8.73 7.22 3.09
CA LEU A 66 8.99 5.84 2.69
C LEU A 66 7.84 5.26 1.85
N GLY A 67 6.58 5.58 2.17
CA GLY A 67 5.43 5.15 1.38
C GLY A 67 5.46 5.69 -0.05
N GLY A 68 5.89 6.95 -0.23
CA GLY A 68 6.07 7.52 -1.57
C GLY A 68 7.22 6.84 -2.33
N THR A 69 8.32 6.51 -1.63
CA THR A 69 9.45 5.78 -2.23
C THR A 69 9.05 4.37 -2.65
N SER A 70 8.27 3.65 -1.83
CA SER A 70 7.73 2.33 -2.16
C SER A 70 6.83 2.37 -3.39
N LEU A 71 5.94 3.38 -3.50
CA LEU A 71 5.08 3.55 -4.68
C LEU A 71 5.90 3.83 -5.94
N ALA A 72 6.89 4.73 -5.86
CA ALA A 72 7.77 5.02 -6.98
C ALA A 72 8.54 3.76 -7.43
N ALA A 73 9.06 2.97 -6.49
CA ALA A 73 9.73 1.71 -6.79
C ALA A 73 8.77 0.65 -7.37
N ALA A 74 7.52 0.58 -6.90
CA ALA A 74 6.52 -0.35 -7.42
C ALA A 74 6.10 -0.02 -8.84
N LEU A 75 5.88 1.26 -9.14
CA LEU A 75 5.56 1.73 -10.50
C LEU A 75 6.75 1.55 -11.44
N GLY A 76 7.95 1.93 -11.00
CA GLY A 76 9.18 1.76 -11.79
C GLY A 76 9.55 0.29 -12.03
N GLY A 77 9.24 -0.59 -11.07
CA GLY A 77 9.39 -2.03 -11.18
C GLY A 77 8.22 -2.75 -11.86
N GLN A 78 7.19 -2.02 -12.30
CA GLN A 78 5.96 -2.56 -12.91
C GLN A 78 5.23 -3.60 -12.04
N TYR A 79 5.27 -3.42 -10.72
CA TYR A 79 4.55 -4.24 -9.74
C TYR A 79 3.15 -3.70 -9.46
N LEU A 80 2.91 -2.41 -9.70
CA LEU A 80 1.59 -1.78 -9.74
C LEU A 80 1.30 -1.33 -11.18
N GLY A 81 0.09 -1.60 -11.67
CA GLY A 81 -0.30 -1.37 -13.06
C GLY A 81 -1.65 -0.68 -13.19
N ALA A 82 -2.18 -0.56 -14.41
CA ALA A 82 -3.49 0.06 -14.63
C ALA A 82 -4.65 -0.77 -14.05
N ASP A 83 -4.41 -2.06 -13.81
CA ASP A 83 -5.41 -3.02 -13.32
C ASP A 83 -5.28 -3.28 -11.79
N THR A 84 -4.33 -2.62 -11.11
CA THR A 84 -4.01 -2.80 -9.68
C THR A 84 -3.67 -1.51 -8.93
#